data_AF-A0A3P4AW36-F1
#
_entry.id   AF-A0A3P4AW36-F1
#
_cell.length_a   1.000
_cell.length_b   1.000
_cell.length_c   1.000
_cell.angle_alpha   90.00
_cell.angle_beta   90.00
_cell.angle_gamma   90.00
#
_symmetry.space_group_name_H-M   'P 1'
#
loop_
_entity.id
_entity.type
_entity.pdbx_description
1 polymer ?
#
loop_
_entity_poly.entity_id
_entity_poly.type
_entity_poly.pdbx_seq_one_letter_code
_entity_poly.pdbx_strand_id
1 'polypeptide(L)'
;MGYLNNAESRKEHPNQNWARELLELYTLGPGHYSEADILEAARAFTGWTVRLKGGLNPREADANVPWEFTVRPAWHDPGPKTFLGQRVEGGEEVLEVLIAHPQTYRFLSRKLLRFYLSPEPPEAMVEEGARVLRSEGTRGFLRWLFTHEAFYHPSFRNSLIKGPLEYLVGLLYAAGIRELPADSSLGKGVYQALAAMGQIPFDPPTVAGWEGGPAWLAETPYLARLNLISAVANQEKSLDLSVFMEGGKVLADLVKPEAQLL
;
A
#
# COMPACT_ATOMS: atom_id res chain seq x y z
N MET A 1 6.20 -16.09 -5.53
CA MET A 1 5.70 -15.10 -6.50
C MET A 1 6.72 -13.96 -6.52
N GLY A 2 7.49 -13.82 -7.60
CA GLY A 2 8.45 -12.72 -7.73
C GLY A 2 7.72 -11.52 -8.30
N TYR A 3 7.39 -10.55 -7.47
CA TYR A 3 6.83 -9.30 -7.97
C TYR A 3 7.87 -8.55 -8.81
N LEU A 4 7.43 -7.89 -9.87
CA LEU A 4 8.23 -6.98 -10.72
C LEU A 4 9.40 -7.60 -11.49
N ASN A 5 9.63 -8.92 -11.39
CA ASN A 5 10.55 -9.76 -12.17
C ASN A 5 11.92 -9.16 -12.55
N ASN A 6 12.47 -8.19 -11.78
CA ASN A 6 13.79 -7.62 -12.09
C ASN A 6 14.91 -8.66 -11.98
N ALA A 7 14.68 -9.74 -11.24
CA ALA A 7 15.59 -10.87 -11.14
C ALA A 7 15.89 -11.54 -12.50
N GLU A 8 15.05 -11.32 -13.50
CA GLU A 8 15.20 -11.83 -14.86
C GLU A 8 15.66 -10.74 -15.85
N SER A 9 15.92 -9.52 -15.37
CA SER A 9 16.32 -8.36 -16.19
C SER A 9 17.72 -8.55 -16.76
N ARG A 10 17.82 -8.57 -18.09
CA ARG A 10 19.07 -8.75 -18.84
C ARG A 10 19.21 -7.64 -19.87
N LYS A 11 20.44 -7.36 -20.31
CA LYS A 11 20.75 -6.36 -21.33
C LYS A 11 19.96 -6.53 -22.63
N GLU A 12 19.61 -7.76 -23.02
CA GLU A 12 18.81 -8.04 -24.22
C GLU A 12 17.33 -7.67 -24.02
N HIS A 13 16.83 -7.79 -22.79
CA HIS A 13 15.44 -7.53 -22.42
C HIS A 13 15.37 -6.80 -21.05
N PRO A 14 15.72 -5.50 -20.99
CA PRO A 14 15.67 -4.74 -19.76
C PRO A 14 14.24 -4.66 -19.20
N ASN A 15 14.09 -4.92 -17.90
CA ASN A 15 12.78 -4.93 -17.26
C ASN A 15 12.29 -3.51 -16.94
N GLN A 16 11.44 -2.99 -17.82
CA GLN A 16 10.81 -1.68 -17.65
C GLN A 16 9.76 -1.64 -16.54
N ASN A 17 9.15 -2.77 -16.19
CA ASN A 17 8.11 -2.80 -15.17
C ASN A 17 8.69 -2.46 -13.80
N TRP A 18 9.82 -3.07 -13.43
CA TRP A 18 10.54 -2.68 -12.20
C TRP A 18 10.90 -1.20 -12.16
N ALA A 19 11.47 -0.68 -13.26
CA ALA A 19 11.86 0.73 -13.35
C ALA A 19 10.64 1.65 -13.21
N ARG A 20 9.55 1.37 -13.93
CA ARG A 20 8.31 2.15 -13.86
C ARG A 20 7.78 2.19 -12.43
N GLU A 21 7.71 1.03 -11.78
CA GLU A 21 7.13 0.90 -10.45
C GLU A 21 8.00 1.60 -9.39
N LEU A 22 9.34 1.52 -9.52
CA LEU A 22 10.29 2.29 -8.72
C LEU A 22 10.00 3.80 -8.81
N LEU A 23 9.80 4.32 -10.01
CA LEU A 23 9.53 5.74 -10.25
C LEU A 23 8.12 6.14 -9.80
N GLU A 24 7.12 5.33 -10.11
CA GLU A 24 5.71 5.66 -9.95
C GLU A 24 5.20 5.44 -8.52
N LEU A 25 5.52 4.30 -7.90
CA LEU A 25 4.92 3.90 -6.63
C LEU A 25 5.78 4.21 -5.40
N TYR A 26 7.10 4.31 -5.60
CA TYR A 26 8.05 4.35 -4.50
C TYR A 26 8.86 5.64 -4.41
N THR A 27 8.99 6.40 -5.50
CA THR A 27 9.85 7.60 -5.51
C THR A 27 9.16 8.85 -6.04
N LEU A 28 9.10 9.08 -7.35
CA LEU A 28 8.72 10.38 -7.91
C LEU A 28 7.21 10.60 -7.99
N GLY A 29 6.45 9.51 -8.14
CA GLY A 29 5.04 9.57 -8.47
C GLY A 29 4.79 9.80 -9.97
N PRO A 30 3.57 9.52 -10.45
CA PRO A 30 3.21 9.64 -11.86
C PRO A 30 3.39 11.09 -12.36
N GLY A 31 3.86 11.23 -13.60
CA GLY A 31 4.02 12.54 -14.27
C GLY A 31 5.32 13.29 -13.96
N HIS A 32 6.25 12.69 -13.21
CA HIS A 32 7.52 13.31 -12.81
C HIS A 32 8.76 12.67 -13.47
N TYR A 33 8.56 11.86 -14.50
CA TYR A 33 9.59 11.21 -15.30
C TYR A 33 9.08 11.01 -16.74
N SER A 34 10.01 10.86 -17.68
CA SER A 34 9.69 10.53 -19.07
C SER A 34 9.74 9.02 -19.34
N GLU A 35 9.23 8.60 -20.49
CA GLU A 35 9.40 7.21 -20.96
C GLU A 35 10.88 6.86 -21.16
N ALA A 36 11.70 7.82 -21.60
CA ALA A 36 13.14 7.63 -21.72
C ALA A 36 13.80 7.35 -20.35
N ASP A 37 13.36 8.01 -19.28
CA ASP A 37 13.88 7.74 -17.94
C ASP A 37 13.57 6.32 -17.47
N ILE A 38 12.39 5.77 -17.82
CA ILE A 38 12.03 4.38 -17.53
C ILE A 38 12.97 3.42 -18.26
N LEU A 39 13.22 3.66 -19.55
CA LEU A 39 14.10 2.82 -20.37
C LEU A 39 15.54 2.83 -19.83
N GLU A 40 16.06 4.01 -19.53
CA GLU A 40 17.43 4.19 -19.05
C GLU A 40 17.62 3.62 -17.64
N ALA A 41 16.64 3.80 -16.74
CA ALA A 41 16.63 3.13 -15.44
C ALA A 41 16.54 1.60 -15.59
N ALA A 42 15.68 1.09 -16.47
CA ALA A 42 15.56 -0.35 -16.71
C ALA A 42 16.89 -0.96 -17.18
N ARG A 43 17.59 -0.28 -18.11
CA ARG A 43 18.93 -0.66 -18.55
C ARG A 43 19.93 -0.64 -17.39
N ALA A 44 19.86 0.36 -16.52
CA ALA A 44 20.76 0.49 -15.36
C ALA A 44 20.57 -0.64 -14.34
N PHE A 45 19.35 -1.16 -14.17
CA PHE A 45 19.04 -2.28 -13.27
C PHE A 45 19.30 -3.67 -13.87
N THR A 46 19.70 -3.79 -15.14
CA THR A 46 20.02 -5.10 -15.74
C THR A 46 21.13 -5.81 -14.95
N GLY A 47 21.02 -7.12 -14.79
CA GLY A 47 21.98 -7.92 -14.05
C GLY A 47 21.83 -7.89 -12.53
N TRP A 48 20.98 -7.02 -11.96
CA TRP A 48 20.55 -7.16 -10.57
C TRP A 48 19.61 -8.36 -10.45
N THR A 49 19.96 -9.33 -9.61
CA THR A 49 19.17 -10.53 -9.47
C THR A 49 19.24 -11.08 -8.05
N VAL A 50 18.54 -12.19 -7.83
CA VAL A 50 18.55 -12.91 -6.57
C VAL A 50 18.98 -14.35 -6.82
N ARG A 51 19.64 -14.95 -5.83
CA ARG A 51 19.90 -16.38 -5.78
C ARG A 51 19.53 -16.91 -4.41
N LEU A 52 19.27 -18.20 -4.30
CA LEU A 52 19.14 -18.80 -2.98
C LEU A 52 20.47 -18.73 -2.25
N LYS A 53 20.41 -18.45 -0.95
CA LYS A 53 21.59 -18.43 -0.09
C LYS A 53 22.33 -19.78 -0.19
N GLY A 54 23.64 -19.71 -0.38
CA GLY A 54 24.47 -20.90 -0.64
C GLY A 54 24.47 -21.39 -2.09
N GLY A 55 23.82 -20.67 -3.02
CA GLY A 55 23.85 -21.01 -4.45
C GLY A 55 23.02 -22.23 -4.84
N LEU A 56 22.07 -22.62 -3.99
CA LEU A 56 21.23 -23.81 -4.20
C LEU A 56 20.30 -23.65 -5.40
N ASN A 57 19.99 -24.78 -6.05
CA ASN A 57 18.97 -24.84 -7.09
C ASN A 57 17.57 -24.63 -6.47
N PRO A 58 16.78 -23.64 -6.93
CA PRO A 58 15.43 -23.41 -6.41
C PRO A 58 14.48 -24.60 -6.49
N ARG A 59 14.74 -25.56 -7.39
CA ARG A 59 13.92 -26.78 -7.51
C ARG A 59 14.25 -27.84 -6.45
N GLU A 60 15.40 -27.73 -5.80
CA GLU A 60 15.94 -28.73 -4.87
C GLU A 60 16.07 -28.19 -3.44
N ALA A 61 15.96 -26.88 -3.27
CA ALA A 61 16.09 -26.23 -1.97
C ALA A 61 14.78 -26.27 -1.18
N ASP A 62 14.93 -26.35 0.15
CA ASP A 62 13.82 -26.15 1.08
C ASP A 62 13.20 -24.75 0.89
N ALA A 63 11.88 -24.65 1.00
CA ALA A 63 11.15 -23.40 0.82
C ALA A 63 11.56 -22.29 1.82
N ASN A 64 12.17 -22.66 2.95
CA ASN A 64 12.64 -21.73 3.98
C ASN A 64 14.05 -21.18 3.72
N VAL A 65 14.73 -21.61 2.66
CA VAL A 65 16.03 -21.04 2.30
C VAL A 65 15.85 -19.59 1.83
N PRO A 66 16.52 -18.61 2.45
CA PRO A 66 16.35 -17.22 2.06
C PRO A 66 17.00 -16.93 0.71
N TRP A 67 16.42 -15.97 -0.01
CA TRP A 67 17.03 -15.37 -1.18
C TRP A 67 18.05 -14.30 -0.76
N GLU A 68 19.13 -14.16 -1.52
CA GLU A 68 20.11 -13.10 -1.39
C GLU A 68 20.27 -12.33 -2.70
N PHE A 69 20.49 -11.02 -2.58
CA PHE A 69 20.82 -10.17 -3.70
C PHE A 69 22.19 -10.52 -4.28
N THR A 70 22.30 -10.48 -5.61
CA THR A 70 23.57 -10.62 -6.31
C THR A 70 23.53 -9.85 -7.63
N VAL A 71 24.69 -9.38 -8.09
CA VAL A 71 24.84 -8.78 -9.41
C VAL A 71 25.48 -9.80 -10.35
N ARG A 72 24.96 -9.90 -11.57
CA ARG A 72 25.52 -10.72 -12.67
C ARG A 72 26.05 -9.80 -13.78
N PRO A 73 27.36 -9.50 -13.81
CA PRO A 73 27.94 -8.58 -14.80
C PRO A 73 27.66 -8.97 -16.25
N ALA A 74 27.61 -10.28 -16.55
CA ALA A 74 27.32 -10.77 -17.91
C ALA A 74 25.92 -10.40 -18.43
N TRP A 75 24.97 -10.13 -17.52
CA TRP A 75 23.60 -9.74 -17.84
C TRP A 75 23.42 -8.21 -17.87
N HIS A 76 24.38 -7.46 -17.33
CA HIS A 76 24.31 -6.02 -17.26
C HIS A 76 24.60 -5.39 -18.63
N ASP A 77 23.88 -4.32 -18.96
CA ASP A 77 24.18 -3.45 -20.09
C ASP A 77 25.25 -2.43 -19.67
N PRO A 78 26.50 -2.51 -20.18
CA PRO A 78 27.56 -1.58 -19.81
C PRO A 78 27.49 -0.24 -20.55
N GLY A 79 26.53 -0.05 -21.47
CA GLY A 79 26.42 1.17 -22.27
C GLY A 79 26.17 2.40 -21.39
N PRO A 80 26.59 3.60 -21.82
CA PRO A 80 26.29 4.83 -21.10
C PRO A 80 24.78 5.05 -21.03
N LYS A 81 24.30 5.55 -19.88
CA LYS A 81 22.89 5.83 -19.65
C LYS A 81 22.71 7.24 -19.13
N THR A 82 21.56 7.83 -19.42
CA THR A 82 21.19 9.15 -18.88
C THR A 82 19.83 9.05 -18.21
N PHE A 83 19.78 9.31 -16.91
CA PHE A 83 18.58 9.21 -16.10
C PHE A 83 18.32 10.56 -15.41
N LEU A 84 17.15 11.16 -15.65
CA LEU A 84 16.76 12.49 -15.15
C LEU A 84 17.83 13.56 -15.42
N GLY A 85 18.43 13.51 -16.62
CA GLY A 85 19.48 14.44 -17.06
C GLY A 85 20.86 14.19 -16.47
N GLN A 86 21.04 13.13 -15.66
CA GLN A 86 22.33 12.76 -15.05
C GLN A 86 22.87 11.49 -15.69
N ARG A 87 24.19 11.42 -15.89
CA ARG A 87 24.84 10.21 -16.40
C ARG A 87 24.86 9.16 -15.30
N VAL A 88 24.44 7.94 -15.65
CA VAL A 88 24.48 6.78 -14.76
C VAL A 88 25.05 5.56 -15.50
N GLU A 89 25.73 4.69 -14.77
CA GLU A 89 26.30 3.43 -15.24
C GLU A 89 25.44 2.25 -14.77
N GLY A 90 24.95 2.28 -13.53
CA GLY A 90 24.18 1.18 -12.94
C GLY A 90 23.05 1.61 -12.00
N GLY A 91 22.34 0.61 -11.48
CA GLY A 91 21.17 0.82 -10.63
C GLY A 91 21.46 1.56 -9.31
N GLU A 92 22.68 1.49 -8.78
CA GLU A 92 23.05 2.20 -7.54
C GLU A 92 22.98 3.72 -7.74
N GLU A 93 23.57 4.23 -8.83
CA GLU A 93 23.55 5.65 -9.17
C GLU A 93 22.14 6.14 -9.52
N VAL A 94 21.29 5.29 -10.11
CA VAL A 94 19.86 5.61 -10.27
C VAL A 94 19.19 5.82 -8.91
N LEU A 95 19.47 4.98 -7.91
CA LEU A 95 18.96 5.17 -6.56
C LEU A 95 19.52 6.44 -5.91
N GLU A 96 20.79 6.76 -6.11
CA GLU A 96 21.39 8.01 -5.61
C GLU A 96 20.71 9.24 -6.21
N VAL A 97 20.47 9.24 -7.53
CA VAL A 97 19.73 10.31 -8.22
C VAL A 97 18.33 10.46 -7.61
N LEU A 98 17.62 9.35 -7.39
CA LEU A 98 16.28 9.36 -6.80
C LEU A 98 16.28 9.85 -5.34
N ILE A 99 17.25 9.43 -4.52
CA ILE A 99 17.40 9.88 -3.13
C ILE A 99 17.74 11.38 -3.09
N ALA A 100 18.54 11.88 -4.02
CA ALA A 100 18.86 13.30 -4.10
C ALA A 100 17.68 14.16 -4.59
N HIS A 101 16.74 13.58 -5.34
CA HIS A 101 15.67 14.31 -6.02
C HIS A 101 14.58 14.82 -5.05
N PRO A 102 14.29 16.14 -4.99
CA PRO A 102 13.30 16.70 -4.06
C PRO A 102 11.89 16.13 -4.19
N GLN A 103 11.49 15.77 -5.42
CA GLN A 103 10.17 15.17 -5.67
C GLN A 103 9.97 13.85 -4.91
N THR A 104 11.02 13.07 -4.69
CA THR A 104 10.94 11.82 -3.91
C THR A 104 10.38 12.08 -2.53
N TYR A 105 10.85 13.13 -1.86
CA TYR A 105 10.38 13.49 -0.52
C TYR A 105 8.99 14.08 -0.52
N ARG A 106 8.61 14.85 -1.56
CA ARG A 106 7.24 15.36 -1.72
C ARG A 106 6.24 14.23 -1.89
N PHE A 107 6.55 13.28 -2.75
CA PHE A 107 5.72 12.11 -3.00
C PHE A 107 5.56 11.26 -1.73
N LEU A 108 6.67 10.92 -1.06
CA LEU A 108 6.64 10.15 0.18
C LEU A 108 5.92 10.88 1.32
N SER A 109 6.16 12.19 1.49
CA SER A 109 5.46 13.04 2.46
C SER A 109 3.95 12.99 2.22
N ARG A 110 3.51 13.22 0.98
CA ARG A 110 2.09 13.12 0.63
C ARG A 110 1.52 11.74 0.91
N LYS A 111 2.23 10.67 0.57
CA LYS A 111 1.79 9.29 0.81
C LYS A 111 1.61 9.02 2.30
N LEU A 112 2.54 9.44 3.14
CA LEU A 112 2.46 9.30 4.59
C LEU A 112 1.35 10.16 5.20
N LEU A 113 1.18 11.41 4.75
CA LEU A 113 0.09 12.28 5.20
C LEU A 113 -1.28 11.73 4.78
N ARG A 114 -1.39 11.16 3.57
CA ARG A 114 -2.60 10.46 3.13
C ARG A 114 -2.93 9.25 3.98
N PHE A 115 -1.91 8.58 4.51
CA PHE A 115 -2.08 7.41 5.35
C PHE A 115 -2.47 7.77 6.80
N TYR A 116 -1.88 8.81 7.37
CA TYR A 116 -2.00 9.12 8.81
C TYR A 116 -2.89 10.33 9.14
N LEU A 117 -3.09 11.28 8.21
CA LEU A 117 -3.77 12.55 8.49
C LEU A 117 -5.12 12.66 7.77
N SER A 118 -5.12 12.63 6.43
CA SER A 118 -6.31 12.93 5.62
C SER A 118 -6.14 12.49 4.17
N PRO A 119 -7.21 12.09 3.46
CA PRO A 119 -7.13 11.72 2.04
C PRO A 119 -6.54 12.83 1.14
N GLU A 120 -6.76 14.10 1.52
CA GLU A 120 -6.33 15.30 0.81
C GLU A 120 -5.54 16.22 1.75
N PRO A 121 -4.26 15.90 2.03
CA PRO A 121 -3.47 16.70 2.95
C PRO A 121 -3.12 18.07 2.34
N PRO A 122 -3.08 19.16 3.16
CA PRO A 122 -2.71 20.49 2.67
C PRO A 122 -1.31 20.52 2.04
N GLU A 123 -1.15 21.24 0.93
CA GLU A 123 0.13 21.30 0.20
C GLU A 123 1.28 21.84 1.06
N ALA A 124 0.98 22.82 1.93
CA ALA A 124 1.97 23.38 2.84
C ALA A 124 2.54 22.31 3.79
N MET A 125 1.70 21.40 4.29
CA MET A 125 2.15 20.28 5.13
C MET A 125 2.92 19.24 4.32
N VAL A 126 2.57 19.02 3.05
CA VAL A 126 3.33 18.13 2.16
C VAL A 126 4.75 18.64 1.99
N GLU A 127 4.92 19.93 1.69
CA GLU A 127 6.24 20.55 1.53
C GLU A 127 7.04 20.59 2.83
N GLU A 128 6.40 20.89 3.97
CA GLU A 128 7.04 20.86 5.27
C GLU A 128 7.50 19.45 5.64
N GLY A 129 6.59 18.48 5.54
CA GLY A 129 6.89 17.07 5.79
C GLY A 129 7.98 16.53 4.86
N ALA A 130 8.03 16.97 3.61
CA ALA A 130 9.10 16.59 2.68
C ALA A 130 10.47 17.08 3.16
N ARG A 131 10.56 18.32 3.69
CA ARG A 131 11.79 18.85 4.28
C ARG A 131 12.21 18.04 5.51
N VAL A 132 11.28 17.78 6.43
CA VAL A 132 11.53 16.98 7.64
C VAL A 132 11.97 15.56 7.29
N LEU A 133 11.29 14.91 6.34
CA LEU A 133 11.62 13.56 5.90
C LEU A 133 13.03 13.49 5.31
N ARG A 134 13.43 14.53 4.55
CA ARG A 134 14.78 14.62 3.98
C ARG A 134 15.87 14.82 5.03
N SER A 135 15.62 15.63 6.05
CA SER A 135 16.63 15.95 7.08
C SER A 135 16.71 14.93 8.21
N GLU A 136 15.58 14.34 8.61
CA GLU A 136 15.46 13.52 9.82
C GLU A 136 14.98 12.09 9.56
N GLY A 137 14.71 11.75 8.29
CA GLY A 137 14.19 10.45 7.90
C GLY A 137 12.79 10.18 8.45
N THR A 138 12.33 8.95 8.27
CA THR A 138 10.96 8.55 8.62
C THR A 138 10.65 8.72 10.10
N ARG A 139 11.64 8.52 10.99
CA ARG A 139 11.45 8.71 12.43
C ARG A 139 11.17 10.18 12.78
N GLY A 140 11.93 11.11 12.19
CA GLY A 140 11.69 12.54 12.39
C GLY A 140 10.37 12.98 11.80
N PHE A 141 10.03 12.50 10.60
CA PHE A 141 8.74 12.77 9.97
C PHE A 141 7.57 12.34 10.86
N LEU A 142 7.56 11.11 11.39
CA LEU A 142 6.47 10.64 12.24
C LEU A 142 6.39 11.42 13.55
N ARG A 143 7.54 11.79 14.14
CA ARG A 143 7.58 12.65 15.32
C ARG A 143 6.96 14.02 15.02
N TRP A 144 7.38 14.67 13.93
CA TRP A 144 6.83 15.94 13.48
C TRP A 144 5.32 15.83 13.29
N LEU A 145 4.85 14.85 12.50
CA LEU A 145 3.43 14.66 12.21
C LEU A 145 2.59 14.49 13.49
N PHE A 146 2.98 13.58 14.39
CA PHE A 146 2.21 13.30 15.61
C PHE A 146 2.34 14.38 16.69
N THR A 147 3.21 15.38 16.51
CA THR A 147 3.30 16.54 17.40
C THR A 147 2.79 17.84 16.75
N HIS A 148 2.42 17.79 15.47
CA HIS A 148 1.92 18.93 14.71
C HIS A 148 0.47 19.25 15.12
N GLU A 149 0.14 20.53 15.29
CA GLU A 149 -1.19 20.97 15.72
C GLU A 149 -2.31 20.50 14.78
N ALA A 150 -2.05 20.54 13.47
CA ALA A 150 -2.99 20.09 12.44
C ALA A 150 -3.43 18.63 12.65
N PHE A 151 -2.57 17.76 13.18
CA PHE A 151 -2.92 16.36 13.39
C PHE A 151 -4.12 16.18 14.34
N TYR A 152 -4.30 17.10 15.29
CA TYR A 152 -5.39 17.06 16.26
C TYR A 152 -6.53 18.04 15.95
N HIS A 153 -6.39 18.82 14.87
CA HIS A 153 -7.36 19.84 14.48
C HIS A 153 -8.69 19.18 14.06
N PRO A 154 -9.85 19.72 14.49
CA PRO A 154 -11.16 19.13 14.21
C PRO A 154 -11.44 18.83 12.73
N SER A 155 -10.91 19.63 11.79
CA SER A 155 -11.10 19.44 10.35
C SER A 155 -10.52 18.13 9.79
N PHE A 156 -9.55 17.51 10.47
CA PHE A 156 -8.92 16.27 10.03
C PHE A 156 -9.41 15.04 10.79
N ARG A 157 -10.15 15.23 11.89
CA ARG A 157 -10.70 14.13 12.69
C ARG A 157 -11.67 13.30 11.86
N ASN A 158 -11.57 11.98 11.97
CA ASN A 158 -12.43 11.02 11.26
C ASN A 158 -12.41 11.15 9.72
N SER A 159 -11.39 11.80 9.14
CA SER A 159 -11.31 12.00 7.70
C SER A 159 -10.85 10.75 6.93
N LEU A 160 -10.28 9.75 7.63
CA LEU A 160 -9.81 8.50 7.05
C LEU A 160 -10.80 7.37 7.28
N ILE A 161 -11.06 6.61 6.22
CA ILE A 161 -11.84 5.37 6.29
C ILE A 161 -10.89 4.28 6.79
N LYS A 162 -11.24 3.65 7.91
CA LYS A 162 -10.46 2.52 8.46
C LYS A 162 -10.30 1.42 7.42
N GLY A 163 -9.13 0.79 7.35
CA GLY A 163 -8.96 -0.44 6.56
C GLY A 163 -9.75 -1.61 7.18
N PRO A 164 -10.06 -2.68 6.43
CA PRO A 164 -10.79 -3.84 6.95
C PRO A 164 -10.17 -4.47 8.20
N LEU A 165 -8.84 -4.56 8.27
CA LEU A 165 -8.13 -5.08 9.44
C LEU A 165 -8.25 -4.15 10.65
N GLU A 166 -8.06 -2.84 10.44
CA GLU A 166 -8.21 -1.84 11.50
C GLU A 166 -9.64 -1.80 12.03
N TYR A 167 -10.61 -1.91 11.13
CA TYR A 167 -12.02 -2.00 11.45
C TYR A 167 -12.34 -3.22 12.31
N LEU A 168 -11.87 -4.41 11.91
CA LEU A 168 -12.03 -5.64 12.69
C LEU A 168 -11.41 -5.51 14.08
N VAL A 169 -10.15 -5.07 14.18
CA VAL A 169 -9.45 -4.92 15.47
C VAL A 169 -10.18 -3.92 16.36
N GLY A 170 -10.61 -2.78 15.81
CA GLY A 170 -11.38 -1.78 16.54
C GLY A 170 -12.73 -2.30 17.02
N LEU A 171 -13.41 -3.11 16.22
CA LEU A 171 -14.68 -3.74 16.57
C LEU A 171 -14.52 -4.76 17.71
N LEU A 172 -13.52 -5.64 17.62
CA LEU A 172 -13.21 -6.62 18.67
C LEU A 172 -12.85 -5.91 19.98
N TYR A 173 -12.04 -4.85 19.91
CA TYR A 173 -11.67 -4.03 21.06
C TYR A 173 -12.90 -3.37 21.71
N ALA A 174 -13.77 -2.76 20.91
CA ALA A 174 -15.01 -2.13 21.40
C ALA A 174 -15.97 -3.15 22.04
N ALA A 175 -15.98 -4.39 21.55
CA ALA A 175 -16.75 -5.49 22.12
C ALA A 175 -16.09 -6.16 23.35
N GLY A 176 -14.90 -5.71 23.77
CA GLY A 176 -14.17 -6.31 24.89
C GLY A 176 -13.57 -7.69 24.59
N ILE A 177 -13.52 -8.09 23.32
CA ILE A 177 -12.96 -9.38 22.88
C ILE A 177 -11.44 -9.23 22.78
N ARG A 178 -10.71 -9.85 23.71
CA ARG A 178 -9.24 -9.81 23.77
C ARG A 178 -8.58 -11.01 23.12
N GLU A 179 -9.29 -12.12 23.04
CA GLU A 179 -8.81 -13.36 22.46
C GLU A 179 -9.84 -13.84 21.44
N LEU A 180 -9.35 -14.29 20.29
CA LEU A 180 -10.17 -14.83 19.22
C LEU A 180 -9.67 -16.25 18.89
N PRO A 181 -10.21 -17.29 19.55
CA PRO A 181 -9.85 -18.67 19.25
C PRO A 181 -10.16 -18.98 17.78
N ALA A 182 -9.20 -19.52 17.04
CA ALA A 182 -9.33 -19.79 15.61
C ALA A 182 -10.45 -20.80 15.29
N ASP A 183 -10.78 -21.66 16.25
CA ASP A 183 -11.83 -22.68 16.16
C ASP A 183 -13.24 -22.15 16.48
N SER A 184 -13.35 -20.97 17.09
CA SER A 184 -14.64 -20.30 17.33
C SER A 184 -15.36 -19.95 16.03
N SER A 185 -16.68 -19.81 16.07
CA SER A 185 -17.49 -19.40 14.90
C SER A 185 -16.99 -18.06 14.32
N LEU A 186 -16.73 -17.09 15.20
CA LEU A 186 -16.19 -15.78 14.83
C LEU A 186 -14.76 -15.90 14.26
N GLY A 187 -13.90 -16.71 14.89
CA GLY A 187 -12.52 -16.96 14.44
C GLY A 187 -12.46 -17.54 13.03
N LYS A 188 -13.32 -18.52 12.73
CA LYS A 188 -13.46 -19.09 11.38
C LYS A 188 -13.97 -18.07 10.35
N GLY A 189 -14.83 -17.14 10.78
CA GLY A 189 -15.43 -16.12 9.92
C GLY A 189 -14.52 -14.93 9.63
N VAL A 190 -13.50 -14.66 10.46
CA VAL A 190 -12.62 -13.48 10.29
C VAL A 190 -11.90 -13.47 8.95
N TYR A 191 -11.34 -14.61 8.54
CA TYR A 191 -10.67 -14.69 7.24
C TYR A 191 -11.63 -14.36 6.08
N GLN A 192 -12.84 -14.93 6.12
CA GLN A 192 -13.86 -14.70 5.10
C GLN A 192 -14.33 -13.23 5.08
N ALA A 193 -14.48 -12.61 6.24
CA ALA A 193 -14.84 -11.20 6.35
C ALA A 193 -13.76 -10.28 5.79
N LEU A 194 -12.49 -10.53 6.13
CA LEU A 194 -11.34 -9.79 5.60
C LEU A 194 -11.19 -9.95 4.08
N ALA A 195 -11.40 -11.16 3.56
CA ALA A 195 -11.43 -11.43 2.13
C ALA A 195 -12.59 -10.71 1.43
N ALA A 196 -13.80 -10.75 1.97
CA ALA A 196 -14.97 -10.06 1.43
C ALA A 196 -14.82 -8.52 1.43
N MET A 197 -14.07 -7.98 2.40
CA MET A 197 -13.71 -6.56 2.45
C MET A 197 -12.48 -6.19 1.61
N GLY A 198 -11.83 -7.17 0.97
CA GLY A 198 -10.71 -6.95 0.06
C GLY A 198 -9.35 -6.73 0.72
N GLN A 199 -9.16 -7.14 1.98
CA GLN A 199 -7.86 -7.03 2.66
C GLN A 199 -7.52 -8.28 3.46
N ILE A 200 -6.90 -9.26 2.80
CA ILE A 200 -6.33 -10.43 3.45
C ILE A 200 -4.92 -10.08 3.97
N PRO A 201 -4.60 -10.25 5.26
CA PRO A 201 -3.28 -9.95 5.79
C PRO A 201 -2.17 -10.71 5.06
N PHE A 202 -1.06 -10.02 4.77
CA PHE A 202 0.10 -10.54 4.05
C PHE A 202 -0.14 -10.95 2.59
N ASP A 203 -1.32 -10.66 2.03
CA ASP A 203 -1.68 -10.99 0.64
C ASP A 203 -2.21 -9.74 -0.09
N PRO A 204 -1.36 -8.73 -0.37
CA PRO A 204 -1.77 -7.57 -1.14
C PRO A 204 -2.00 -7.95 -2.62
N PRO A 205 -3.01 -7.38 -3.28
CA PRO A 205 -3.36 -7.74 -4.66
C PRO A 205 -2.28 -7.32 -5.67
N THR A 206 -1.53 -6.27 -5.37
CA THR A 206 -0.43 -5.77 -6.19
C THR A 206 0.71 -5.25 -5.32
N VAL A 207 1.83 -4.89 -5.95
CA VAL A 207 2.94 -4.21 -5.28
C VAL A 207 2.59 -2.85 -4.70
N ALA A 208 1.51 -2.21 -5.20
CA ALA A 208 1.00 -0.98 -4.65
C ALA A 208 0.31 -1.17 -3.29
N GLY A 209 0.03 -2.41 -2.90
CA GLY A 209 -0.74 -2.75 -1.69
C GLY A 209 -2.23 -2.85 -1.98
N TRP A 210 -3.05 -2.55 -0.96
CA TRP A 210 -4.51 -2.51 -1.08
C TRP A 210 -4.96 -1.10 -1.46
N GLU A 211 -5.98 -1.03 -2.32
CA GLU A 211 -6.70 0.21 -2.54
C GLU A 211 -7.42 0.62 -1.25
N GLY A 212 -7.23 1.88 -0.84
CA GLY A 212 -7.77 2.40 0.41
C GLY A 212 -8.96 3.34 0.24
N GLY A 213 -9.42 3.89 1.36
CA GLY A 213 -10.44 4.94 1.34
C GLY A 213 -11.82 4.42 0.88
N PRO A 214 -12.49 5.08 -0.09
CA PRO A 214 -13.84 4.72 -0.52
C PRO A 214 -13.99 3.29 -1.04
N ALA A 215 -12.92 2.66 -1.54
CA ALA A 215 -12.96 1.27 -1.97
C ALA A 215 -13.41 0.32 -0.85
N TRP A 216 -13.10 0.63 0.42
CA TRP A 216 -13.55 -0.13 1.58
C TRP A 216 -15.00 0.14 2.00
N LEU A 217 -15.68 1.08 1.35
CA LEU A 217 -17.11 1.37 1.49
C LEU A 217 -17.90 1.06 0.22
N ALA A 218 -17.28 0.39 -0.76
CA ALA A 218 -18.02 -0.19 -1.87
C ALA A 218 -19.03 -1.23 -1.36
N GLU A 219 -20.03 -1.57 -2.18
CA GLU A 219 -21.18 -2.39 -1.80
C GLU A 219 -20.78 -3.67 -1.04
N THR A 220 -19.88 -4.48 -1.62
CA THR A 220 -19.45 -5.75 -1.02
C THR A 220 -18.68 -5.56 0.30
N PRO A 221 -17.60 -4.75 0.37
CA PRO A 221 -16.94 -4.47 1.65
C PRO A 221 -17.85 -3.85 2.70
N TYR A 222 -18.76 -2.96 2.31
CA TYR A 222 -19.68 -2.31 3.24
C TYR A 222 -20.68 -3.31 3.85
N LEU A 223 -21.29 -4.18 3.04
CA LEU A 223 -22.15 -5.25 3.54
C LEU A 223 -21.40 -6.21 4.48
N ALA A 224 -20.15 -6.55 4.14
CA ALA A 224 -19.31 -7.39 4.99
C ALA A 224 -19.03 -6.75 6.36
N ARG A 225 -18.84 -5.42 6.42
CA ARG A 225 -18.70 -4.67 7.68
C ARG A 225 -19.95 -4.76 8.54
N LEU A 226 -21.13 -4.52 7.96
CA LEU A 226 -22.40 -4.62 8.68
C LEU A 226 -22.65 -6.03 9.23
N ASN A 227 -22.33 -7.06 8.43
CA ASN A 227 -22.40 -8.44 8.87
C ASN A 227 -21.42 -8.73 10.01
N LEU A 228 -20.22 -8.15 9.99
CA LEU A 228 -19.24 -8.32 11.04
C LEU A 228 -19.66 -7.64 12.36
N ILE A 229 -20.20 -6.41 12.30
CA ILE A 229 -20.83 -5.78 13.48
C ILE A 229 -21.93 -6.68 14.01
N SER A 230 -22.81 -7.16 13.14
CA SER A 230 -23.91 -8.04 13.53
C SER A 230 -23.40 -9.32 14.19
N ALA A 231 -22.35 -9.94 13.66
CA ALA A 231 -21.76 -11.15 14.23
C ALA A 231 -21.09 -10.91 15.59
N VAL A 232 -20.46 -9.74 15.79
CA VAL A 232 -19.82 -9.38 17.05
C VAL A 232 -20.83 -8.92 18.10
N ALA A 233 -21.83 -8.13 17.70
CA ALA A 233 -22.91 -7.66 18.57
C ALA A 233 -23.86 -8.79 18.97
N ASN A 234 -24.19 -9.69 18.03
CA ASN A 234 -25.09 -10.81 18.25
C ASN A 234 -24.35 -12.04 18.76
N GLN A 235 -23.74 -11.89 19.95
CA GLN A 235 -23.73 -13.00 20.90
C GLN A 235 -25.15 -13.39 21.38
N GLU A 236 -26.24 -12.77 20.88
CA GLU A 236 -27.49 -13.47 20.52
C GLU A 236 -28.19 -12.84 19.28
N LYS A 237 -28.51 -13.70 18.29
CA LYS A 237 -29.41 -13.56 17.10
C LYS A 237 -29.07 -12.58 15.97
N SER A 238 -28.77 -13.15 14.79
CA SER A 238 -28.66 -12.49 13.47
C SER A 238 -29.61 -11.31 13.25
N LEU A 239 -29.08 -10.19 12.77
CA LEU A 239 -29.87 -9.06 12.28
C LEU A 239 -30.63 -9.48 11.01
N ASP A 240 -31.95 -9.59 11.14
CA ASP A 240 -32.85 -9.78 10.02
C ASP A 240 -33.03 -8.42 9.32
N LEU A 241 -32.28 -8.24 8.23
CA LEU A 241 -32.33 -7.01 7.43
C LEU A 241 -33.64 -6.89 6.63
N SER A 242 -34.51 -7.91 6.59
CA SER A 242 -35.83 -7.79 5.96
C SER A 242 -36.68 -6.68 6.58
N VAL A 243 -36.44 -6.35 7.84
CA VAL A 243 -37.08 -5.26 8.58
C VAL A 243 -36.72 -3.88 8.01
N PHE A 244 -35.57 -3.74 7.33
CA PHE A 244 -35.18 -2.52 6.61
C PHE A 244 -35.53 -2.57 5.11
N MET A 245 -36.00 -3.71 4.61
CA MET A 245 -36.25 -3.97 3.18
C MET A 245 -37.75 -3.96 2.80
N GLU A 246 -38.67 -3.65 3.71
CA GLU A 246 -40.08 -3.48 3.33
C GLU A 246 -40.28 -2.15 2.55
N GLY A 247 -40.24 -2.26 1.22
CA GLY A 247 -40.92 -1.31 0.33
C GLY A 247 -40.20 -0.85 -0.94
N GLY A 248 -38.91 -1.14 -1.13
CA GLY A 248 -38.15 -0.68 -2.30
C GLY A 248 -37.98 -1.76 -3.36
N LYS A 249 -38.39 -1.50 -4.61
CA LYS A 249 -38.23 -2.46 -5.72
C LYS A 249 -36.85 -2.41 -6.39
N VAL A 250 -36.01 -1.41 -6.09
CA VAL A 250 -34.63 -1.28 -6.60
C VAL A 250 -33.72 -0.58 -5.58
N LEU A 251 -32.43 -0.91 -5.59
CA LEU A 251 -31.38 -0.40 -4.66
C LEU A 251 -31.28 1.13 -4.58
N ALA A 252 -31.66 1.84 -5.65
CA ALA A 252 -31.61 3.30 -5.71
C ALA A 252 -32.73 4.00 -4.90
N ASP A 253 -33.81 3.28 -4.55
CA ASP A 253 -34.92 3.82 -3.74
C ASP A 253 -34.60 3.78 -2.22
N LEU A 254 -33.46 3.20 -1.83
CA LEU A 254 -33.12 2.82 -0.45
C LEU A 254 -32.36 3.88 0.36
N VAL A 255 -32.14 5.08 -0.19
CA VAL A 255 -31.50 6.19 0.55
C VAL A 255 -32.52 7.30 0.69
N LYS A 256 -33.11 7.45 1.88
CA LYS A 256 -33.85 8.68 2.19
C LYS A 256 -32.88 9.87 2.09
N PRO A 257 -33.26 10.98 1.44
CA PRO A 257 -32.41 12.17 1.30
C PRO A 257 -31.88 12.70 2.64
N GLU A 258 -32.60 12.45 3.73
CA GLU A 258 -32.24 12.87 5.08
C GLU A 258 -31.00 12.16 5.66
N ALA A 259 -30.60 10.99 5.13
CA ALA A 259 -29.44 10.23 5.61
C ALA A 259 -28.12 10.58 4.91
N GLN A 260 -28.13 11.57 4.00
CA GLN A 260 -26.93 12.06 3.32
C GLN A 260 -26.27 13.27 4.02
N LEU A 261 -26.79 13.71 5.18
CA LEU A 261 -26.39 14.97 5.83
C LEU A 261 -26.02 14.86 7.33
N LEU A 262 -25.60 13.68 7.79
CA LEU A 262 -24.90 13.49 9.08
C LEU A 262 -23.65 12.63 8.87
#